data_AF-A0A9P7J468-F1
#
_entry.id   AF-A0A9P7J468-F1
#
_cell.length_a   1.000
_cell.length_b   1.000
_cell.length_c   1.000
_cell.angle_alpha   90.00
_cell.angle_beta   90.00
_cell.angle_gamma   90.00
#
_symmetry.space_group_name_H-M   'P 1'
#
loop_
_entity.id
_entity.type
_entity.pdbx_description
1 polymer ?
#
loop_
_entity_poly.entity_id
_entity_poly.type
_entity_poly.pdbx_seq_one_letter_code
_entity_poly.pdbx_strand_id
1 'polypeptide(L)' 'YLAQYPTHDDHTLGYLQDALDASHKHKVVLIELGVRDHFNIPKIHSLTHYINSTHMFGAMDNYNTEAFERLHINFAKN' A
#
# COMPACT_ATOMS: atom_id res chain seq x y z
N TYR A 1 5.67 -1.33 -6.67
CA TYR A 1 7.11 -1.64 -6.78
C TYR A 1 7.83 -1.40 -5.46
N LEU A 2 7.79 -0.19 -4.86
CA LEU A 2 8.45 0.09 -3.57
C LEU A 2 7.94 -0.79 -2.41
N ALA A 3 6.62 -0.93 -2.24
CA ALA A 3 6.02 -1.76 -1.17
C ALA A 3 6.30 -3.27 -1.29
N GLN A 4 6.84 -3.74 -2.42
CA GLN A 4 7.08 -5.16 -2.70
C GLN A 4 8.54 -5.57 -2.43
N TYR A 5 9.34 -4.71 -1.80
CA TYR A 5 10.69 -5.11 -1.44
C TYR A 5 10.68 -6.28 -0.45
N PRO A 6 11.54 -7.31 -0.67
CA PRO A 6 11.56 -8.51 0.16
C PRO A 6 12.00 -8.22 1.60
N THR A 7 12.72 -7.11 1.81
CA THR A 7 13.02 -6.55 3.13
C THR A 7 12.95 -5.03 3.03
N HIS A 8 12.40 -4.41 4.06
CA HIS A 8 12.38 -2.95 4.20
C HIS A 8 13.38 -2.57 5.28
N ASP A 9 14.35 -1.73 4.94
CA ASP A 9 15.18 -0.97 5.88
C ASP A 9 14.59 0.45 6.07
N ASP A 10 15.09 1.19 7.07
CA ASP A 10 14.63 2.56 7.34
C ASP A 10 14.73 3.49 6.12
N HIS A 11 15.66 3.23 5.22
CA HIS A 11 15.88 4.02 4.00
C HIS A 11 14.78 3.76 2.95
N THR A 12 14.39 2.51 2.77
CA THR A 12 13.29 2.09 1.88
C THR A 12 11.91 2.46 2.43
N LEU A 13 11.74 2.47 3.76
CA LEU A 13 10.54 3.02 4.41
C LEU A 13 10.45 4.53 4.20
N GLY A 14 11.59 5.24 4.22
CA GLY A 14 11.67 6.63 3.82
C GLY A 14 11.10 6.88 2.43
N TYR A 15 11.47 6.06 1.43
CA TYR A 15 10.92 6.20 0.07
C TYR A 15 9.41 5.95 -0.02
N LEU A 16 8.87 5.04 0.80
CA LEU A 16 7.43 4.80 0.91
C LEU A 16 6.70 6.00 1.52
N GLN A 17 7.29 6.61 2.56
CA GLN A 17 6.76 7.81 3.18
C GLN A 17 6.80 9.00 2.22
N ASP A 18 7.92 9.23 1.53
CA ASP A 18 8.07 10.30 0.54
C ASP A 18 7.06 10.16 -0.60
N ALA A 19 6.84 8.94 -1.10
CA ALA A 19 5.87 8.68 -2.15
C ALA A 19 4.43 8.90 -1.66
N LEU A 20 4.12 8.53 -0.42
CA LEU A 20 2.81 8.76 0.19
C LEU A 20 2.55 10.25 0.40
N ASP A 21 3.54 11.00 0.87
CA ASP A 21 3.46 12.44 1.08
C ASP A 21 3.33 13.20 -0.24
N ALA A 22 4.10 12.80 -1.26
CA ALA A 22 3.94 13.33 -2.61
C ALA A 22 2.53 13.04 -3.14
N SER A 23 2.00 11.83 -2.97
CA SER A 23 0.63 11.50 -3.38
C SER A 23 -0.40 12.36 -2.65
N HIS A 24 -0.25 12.55 -1.34
CA HIS A 24 -1.13 13.42 -0.54
C HIS A 24 -1.06 14.89 -0.93
N LYS A 25 0.12 15.40 -1.29
CA LYS A 25 0.30 16.77 -1.77
C LYS A 25 -0.38 16.98 -3.13
N HIS A 26 -0.23 16.03 -4.06
CA HIS A 26 -0.73 16.21 -5.42
C HIS A 26 -2.19 15.79 -5.60
N LYS A 27 -2.74 14.89 -4.79
CA LYS A 27 -4.15 14.44 -4.95
C LYS A 27 -5.17 15.57 -4.79
N VAL A 28 -4.81 16.63 -4.07
CA VAL A 28 -5.66 17.83 -3.88
C VAL A 28 -6.01 18.47 -5.22
N VAL A 29 -5.09 18.49 -6.19
CA VAL A 29 -5.34 19.10 -7.51
C VAL A 29 -6.49 18.39 -8.25
N LEU A 30 -6.65 17.08 -8.04
CA LEU A 30 -7.73 16.30 -8.66
C LEU A 30 -9.10 16.62 -8.04
N ILE A 31 -9.12 17.06 -6.77
CA ILE A 31 -10.32 17.56 -6.11
C ILE A 31 -10.62 18.98 -6.62
N GLU A 32 -9.61 19.86 -6.66
CA GLU A 32 -9.75 21.24 -7.13
C GLU A 32 -10.20 21.33 -8.60
N LEU A 33 -9.72 20.42 -9.45
CA LEU A 33 -10.14 20.32 -10.85
C LEU A 33 -11.51 19.66 -11.04
N GLY A 34 -12.18 19.23 -9.96
CA GLY A 34 -13.48 18.57 -10.01
C GLY A 34 -13.46 17.17 -10.63
N VAL A 35 -12.29 16.54 -10.76
CA VAL A 35 -12.16 15.17 -11.27
C VAL A 35 -12.75 14.18 -10.28
N ARG A 36 -12.70 14.49 -8.98
CA ARG A 36 -13.26 13.65 -7.92
C ARG A 36 -13.58 14.46 -6.66
N ASP A 37 -14.71 14.18 -6.03
CA ASP A 37 -15.12 14.89 -4.80
C ASP A 37 -14.23 14.57 -3.59
N HIS A 38 -13.73 13.33 -3.48
CA HIS A 38 -12.88 12.91 -2.37
C HIS A 38 -12.02 11.67 -2.69
N PHE A 39 -10.98 11.48 -1.88
CA PHE A 39 -10.10 10.30 -1.89
C PHE A 39 -10.33 9.35 -0.71
N ASN A 40 -11.55 9.32 -0.13
CA ASN A 40 -11.97 8.35 0.89
C ASN A 40 -12.14 6.93 0.31
N ILE A 41 -11.12 6.43 -0.36
CA ILE A 41 -11.09 5.10 -0.95
C ILE A 41 -10.38 4.21 0.06
N PRO A 42 -11.05 3.19 0.64
CA PRO A 42 -10.48 2.35 1.69
C PRO A 42 -9.10 1.78 1.35
N LYS A 43 -8.89 1.42 0.08
CA LYS A 43 -7.62 0.87 -0.43
C LYS A 43 -6.48 1.89 -0.55
N ILE A 44 -6.79 3.18 -0.71
CA ILE A 44 -5.78 4.25 -0.67
C ILE A 44 -5.50 4.62 0.79
N HIS A 45 -6.55 4.70 1.60
CA HIS A 45 -6.42 4.93 3.03
C HIS A 45 -5.61 3.83 3.73
N SER A 46 -5.75 2.57 3.33
CA SER A 46 -4.94 1.48 3.91
C SER A 46 -3.43 1.67 3.73
N LEU A 47 -2.98 2.37 2.68
CA LEU A 47 -1.56 2.64 2.42
C LEU A 47 -0.92 3.51 3.52
N THR A 48 -1.69 4.38 4.19
CA THR A 48 -1.16 5.20 5.30
C THR A 48 -0.81 4.34 6.51
N HIS A 49 -1.43 3.17 6.65
CA HIS A 49 -1.16 2.24 7.73
C HIS A 49 0.00 1.29 7.42
N TYR A 50 0.42 1.17 6.16
CA TYR A 50 1.46 0.21 5.76
C TYR A 50 2.81 0.54 6.38
N ILE A 51 3.15 1.83 6.51
CA ILE A 51 4.42 2.28 7.10
C ILE A 51 4.43 1.94 8.60
N ASN A 52 3.37 2.30 9.32
CA ASN A 52 3.22 1.96 10.74
C ASN A 52 3.18 0.45 10.99
N SER A 53 2.46 -0.31 10.16
CA SER A 53 2.41 -1.77 10.25
C SER A 53 3.78 -2.40 9.99
N THR A 54 4.57 -1.85 9.07
CA THR A 54 5.92 -2.36 8.78
C THR A 54 6.88 -2.07 9.93
N HIS A 55 6.79 -0.90 10.58
CA HIS A 55 7.57 -0.59 11.78
C HIS A 55 7.19 -1.49 12.98
N MET A 56 5.91 -1.81 13.15
CA MET A 56 5.44 -2.59 14.31
C MET A 56 5.55 -4.10 14.14
N PHE A 57 5.43 -4.61 12.91
CA PHE A 57 5.29 -6.05 12.64
C PHE A 57 6.34 -6.61 11.66
N GLY A 58 7.24 -5.79 11.13
CA GLY A 58 8.24 -6.20 10.13
C GLY A 58 7.69 -6.18 8.69
N ALA A 59 8.47 -6.71 7.74
CA ALA A 59 8.14 -6.66 6.31
C ALA A 59 6.79 -7.34 5.99
N MET A 60 5.97 -6.67 5.18
CA MET A 60 4.60 -7.04 4.80
C MET A 60 4.47 -8.30 3.91
N ASP A 61 5.50 -9.14 3.80
CA ASP A 61 5.47 -10.38 3.02
C ASP A 61 4.37 -11.34 3.51
N ASN A 62 4.04 -11.28 4.81
CA ASN A 62 3.01 -12.13 5.42
C ASN A 62 1.56 -11.60 5.38
N TYR A 63 1.31 -10.43 4.78
CA TYR A 63 -0.03 -9.81 4.71
C TYR A 63 -0.61 -9.74 3.29
N ASN A 64 0.09 -10.33 2.33
CA ASN A 64 -0.30 -10.45 0.94
C ASN A 64 -1.33 -11.58 0.75
N THR A 65 -2.41 -11.35 0.01
CA THR A 65 -3.42 -12.37 -0.31
C THR A 65 -2.91 -13.47 -1.24
N GLU A 66 -1.71 -13.35 -1.83
CA GLU A 66 -1.10 -14.36 -2.71
C GLU A 66 -1.10 -15.75 -2.09
N ALA A 67 -0.85 -15.86 -0.78
CA ALA A 67 -0.88 -17.14 -0.10
C ALA A 67 -2.29 -17.77 -0.16
N PHE A 68 -3.33 -16.98 0.08
CA PHE A 68 -4.72 -17.39 -0.03
C PHE A 68 -5.18 -17.59 -1.48
N GLU A 69 -4.62 -16.83 -2.42
CA GLU A 69 -4.94 -16.90 -3.85
C GLU A 69 -4.30 -18.15 -4.50
N ARG A 70 -3.07 -18.51 -4.11
CA ARG A 70 -2.46 -19.81 -4.46
C ARG A 70 -3.22 -20.97 -3.84
N LEU A 71 -3.67 -20.82 -2.60
CA LEU A 71 -4.51 -21.83 -1.95
C LEU A 71 -5.83 -22.03 -2.71
N HIS A 72 -6.51 -20.93 -3.11
CA HIS A 72 -7.72 -20.99 -3.93
C HIS A 72 -7.49 -21.64 -5.30
N ILE A 73 -6.36 -21.38 -5.98
CA ILE A 73 -6.04 -22.06 -7.24
C ILE A 73 -5.88 -23.57 -7.03
N ASN A 74 -5.13 -23.99 -6.00
CA ASN A 74 -4.90 -25.41 -5.73
C ASN A 74 -6.16 -26.17 -5.31
N PHE A 75 -7.15 -25.51 -4.68
CA PHE A 75 -8.37 -26.17 -4.19
C PHE A 75 -9.60 -26.02 -5.11
N ALA A 76 -9.68 -24.96 -5.92
CA ALA A 76 -10.87 -24.66 -6.73
C ALA A 76 -10.70 -24.95 -8.22
N LYS A 77 -9.47 -25.19 -8.70
CA LYS A 77 -9.19 -25.60 -10.08
C LYS A 77 -8.61 -27.02 -10.12
N ASN A 78 -9.42 -27.99 -9.74
CA ASN A 78 -9.29 -29.37 -10.25
C ASN A 78 -10.14 -29.50 -11.51
#